data_AF-A0A7S0JAK1-F1
#
_entry.id   AF-A0A7S0JAK1-F1
#
_cell.length_a   1.000
_cell.length_b   1.000
_cell.length_c   1.000
_cell.angle_alpha   90.00
_cell.angle_beta   90.00
_cell.angle_gamma   90.00
#
_symmetry.space_group_name_H-M   'P 1'
#
loop_
_entity.id
_entity.type
_entity.pdbx_description
1 polymer ?
#
loop_
_entity_poly.entity_id
_entity_poly.type
_entity_poly.pdbx_seq_one_letter_code
_entity_poly.pdbx_strand_id
1 'polypeptide(L)'
;IGRWRMTAEQLKAPRLMPEVQLPYLIHLLAHHPDFKAEEDSDPLLSTTQRCLDLFLGAVLGGGGCEFDLLRTTANRIKLAIDRVDADADAEGRAVHVVADVAREVIALR
;
A
#
# COMPACT_ATOMS: atom_id res chain seq x y z
N ILE A 1 -17.44 -5.91 -0.59
CA ILE A 1 -16.53 -4.88 -1.15
C ILE A 1 -17.11 -4.21 -2.40
N GLY A 2 -17.80 -4.92 -3.30
CA GLY A 2 -18.57 -4.30 -4.39
C GLY A 2 -19.58 -3.20 -3.99
N ARG A 3 -20.17 -3.24 -2.78
CA ARG A 3 -21.03 -2.15 -2.26
C ARG A 3 -20.28 -0.82 -2.11
N TRP A 4 -19.03 -0.82 -1.65
CA TRP A 4 -18.27 0.40 -1.39
C TRP A 4 -17.92 1.14 -2.68
N ARG A 5 -17.56 0.39 -3.73
CA ARG A 5 -17.32 0.94 -5.06
C ARG A 5 -18.59 1.52 -5.67
N MET A 6 -19.70 0.78 -5.65
CA MET A 6 -20.98 1.29 -6.13
C MET A 6 -21.38 2.57 -5.38
N THR A 7 -21.19 2.62 -4.06
CA THR A 7 -21.44 3.83 -3.27
C THR A 7 -20.48 4.97 -3.64
N ALA A 8 -19.19 4.70 -3.88
CA ALA A 8 -18.21 5.69 -4.31
C ALA A 8 -18.59 6.32 -5.67
N GLU A 9 -19.04 5.51 -6.62
CA GLU A 9 -19.48 5.96 -7.95
C GLU A 9 -20.77 6.78 -7.86
N GLN A 10 -21.78 6.28 -7.12
CA GLN A 10 -23.05 6.96 -6.91
C GLN A 10 -22.87 8.34 -6.24
N LEU A 11 -21.99 8.41 -5.24
CA LEU A 11 -21.72 9.64 -4.50
C LEU A 11 -20.64 10.52 -5.15
N LYS A 12 -20.04 10.08 -6.27
CA LYS A 12 -18.86 10.72 -6.90
C LYS A 12 -17.75 10.99 -5.88
N ALA A 13 -17.56 10.05 -4.95
CA ALA A 13 -16.67 10.17 -3.80
C ALA A 13 -15.57 9.10 -3.90
N PRO A 14 -14.51 9.31 -4.71
CA PRO A 14 -13.47 8.31 -4.94
C PRO A 14 -12.74 7.90 -3.66
N ARG A 15 -12.73 8.76 -2.64
CA ARG A 15 -12.21 8.45 -1.29
C ARG A 15 -12.88 7.26 -0.60
N LEU A 16 -14.06 6.86 -1.04
CA LEU A 16 -14.79 5.69 -0.51
C LEU A 16 -14.36 4.38 -1.18
N MET A 17 -13.59 4.45 -2.27
CA MET A 17 -13.05 3.26 -2.90
C MET A 17 -11.98 2.63 -2.00
N PRO A 18 -12.01 1.32 -1.77
CA PRO A 18 -11.01 0.67 -0.94
C PRO A 18 -9.59 0.81 -1.51
N GLU A 19 -9.43 0.89 -2.84
CA GLU A 19 -8.13 1.00 -3.51
C GLU A 19 -7.37 2.28 -3.14
N VAL A 20 -8.09 3.36 -2.82
CA VAL A 20 -7.46 4.63 -2.43
C VAL A 20 -6.87 4.61 -1.02
N GLN A 21 -7.08 3.52 -0.28
CA GLN A 21 -6.50 3.33 1.05
C GLN A 21 -5.08 2.76 0.99
N LEU A 22 -4.66 2.22 -0.16
CA LEU A 22 -3.33 1.64 -0.34
C LEU A 22 -2.17 2.59 0.04
N PRO A 23 -2.15 3.88 -0.35
CA PRO A 23 -1.10 4.81 0.06
C PRO A 23 -0.97 4.96 1.57
N TYR A 24 -2.12 5.04 2.26
CA TYR A 24 -2.14 5.19 3.71
C TYR A 24 -1.62 3.94 4.41
N LEU A 25 -1.96 2.76 3.91
CA LEU A 25 -1.44 1.50 4.45
C LEU A 25 0.08 1.39 4.26
N ILE A 26 0.58 1.71 3.07
CA ILE A 26 2.03 1.68 2.79
C ILE A 26 2.76 2.64 3.73
N HIS A 27 2.27 3.87 3.87
CA HIS A 27 2.86 4.87 4.76
C HIS A 27 2.82 4.41 6.24
N LEU A 28 1.67 3.89 6.69
CA LEU A 28 1.51 3.36 8.05
C LEU A 28 2.49 2.23 8.36
N LEU A 29 2.66 1.27 7.45
CA LEU A 29 3.57 0.14 7.63
C LEU A 29 5.03 0.59 7.62
N ALA A 30 5.40 1.51 6.74
CA ALA A 30 6.76 2.04 6.68
C ALA A 30 7.20 2.76 7.97
N HIS A 31 6.28 3.42 8.67
CA HIS A 31 6.54 4.08 9.94
C HIS A 31 6.09 3.26 11.16
N HIS A 32 5.73 1.99 10.96
CA HIS A 32 5.38 1.12 12.09
C HIS A 32 6.63 0.89 12.96
N PRO A 33 6.55 0.93 14.29
CA PRO A 33 7.70 0.74 15.17
C PRO A 33 8.43 -0.60 14.93
N ASP A 34 7.69 -1.63 14.53
CA ASP A 34 8.27 -2.94 14.24
C ASP A 34 8.94 -3.03 12.87
N PHE A 35 8.71 -2.08 11.96
CA PHE A 35 9.25 -2.14 10.59
C PHE A 35 10.78 -2.20 10.58
N LYS A 36 11.44 -1.36 11.38
CA LYS A 36 12.91 -1.34 11.41
C LYS A 36 13.49 -2.66 11.95
N ALA A 37 12.88 -3.20 13.00
CA ALA A 37 13.29 -4.50 13.55
C ALA A 37 13.04 -5.64 12.54
N GLU A 38 11.95 -5.55 11.78
CA GLU A 38 11.66 -6.48 10.70
C GLU A 38 12.67 -6.34 9.55
N GLU A 39 12.95 -5.13 9.07
CA GLU A 39 13.92 -4.87 7.98
C GLU A 39 15.32 -5.39 8.33
N ASP A 40 15.74 -5.25 9.59
CA ASP A 40 17.05 -5.72 10.06
C ASP A 40 17.13 -7.26 10.23
N SER A 41 16.00 -7.94 10.48
CA SER A 41 15.98 -9.37 10.85
C SER A 41 15.38 -10.31 9.81
N ASP A 42 14.51 -9.81 8.94
CA ASP A 42 13.80 -10.55 7.91
C ASP A 42 13.86 -9.80 6.56
N PRO A 43 14.75 -10.21 5.64
CA PRO A 43 14.86 -9.57 4.34
C PRO A 43 13.61 -9.75 3.47
N LEU A 44 12.68 -10.65 3.83
CA LEU A 44 11.42 -10.86 3.12
C LEU A 44 10.28 -9.99 3.66
N LEU A 45 10.48 -9.31 4.79
CA LEU A 45 9.47 -8.46 5.42
C LEU A 45 8.12 -9.18 5.58
N SER A 46 8.13 -10.39 6.15
CA SER A 46 6.98 -11.31 6.16
C SER A 46 5.73 -10.77 6.87
N THR A 47 5.87 -9.96 7.91
CA THR A 47 4.78 -9.27 8.61
C THR A 47 4.22 -8.16 7.74
N THR A 48 5.07 -7.30 7.18
CA THR A 48 4.66 -6.26 6.23
C THR A 48 3.93 -6.86 5.04
N GLN A 49 4.48 -7.92 4.43
CA GLN A 49 3.87 -8.66 3.33
C GLN A 49 2.51 -9.22 3.75
N ARG A 50 2.40 -9.86 4.91
CA ARG A 50 1.14 -10.43 5.42
C ARG A 50 0.05 -9.37 5.62
N CYS A 51 0.41 -8.19 6.12
CA CYS A 51 -0.52 -7.07 6.28
C CYS A 51 -1.04 -6.56 4.92
N LEU A 52 -0.14 -6.42 3.94
CA LEU A 52 -0.49 -6.05 2.57
C LEU A 52 -1.34 -7.13 1.90
N ASP A 53 -0.99 -8.41 2.06
CA ASP A 53 -1.73 -9.56 1.56
C ASP A 53 -3.17 -9.59 2.10
N LEU A 54 -3.36 -9.32 3.39
CA LEU A 54 -4.68 -9.27 4.02
C LEU A 54 -5.54 -8.17 3.41
N PHE A 55 -4.99 -6.96 3.28
CA PHE A 55 -5.70 -5.83 2.69
C PHE A 55 -6.02 -6.08 1.22
N LEU A 56 -5.00 -6.40 0.40
CA LEU A 56 -5.14 -6.62 -1.03
C LEU A 56 -6.04 -7.83 -1.32
N GLY A 57 -5.97 -8.89 -0.52
CA GLY A 57 -6.88 -10.04 -0.63
C GLY A 57 -8.35 -9.64 -0.45
N ALA A 58 -8.64 -8.75 0.51
CA ALA A 58 -9.98 -8.21 0.67
C ALA A 58 -10.38 -7.33 -0.52
N VAL A 59 -9.53 -6.39 -0.93
CA VAL A 59 -9.81 -5.44 -2.00
C VAL A 59 -10.02 -6.15 -3.36
N LEU A 60 -9.13 -7.07 -3.73
CA LEU A 60 -9.17 -7.81 -5.00
C LEU A 60 -10.27 -8.88 -5.03
N GLY A 61 -10.55 -9.54 -3.90
CA GLY A 61 -11.56 -10.60 -3.80
C GLY A 61 -13.01 -10.12 -3.96
N GLY A 62 -13.24 -8.81 -3.99
CA GLY A 62 -14.57 -8.20 -3.99
C GLY A 62 -15.32 -8.18 -5.33
N GLY A 63 -14.68 -8.57 -6.44
CA GLY A 63 -15.21 -8.43 -7.80
C GLY A 63 -15.36 -6.97 -8.22
N GLY A 64 -14.62 -6.53 -9.25
CA GLY A 64 -14.58 -5.13 -9.70
C GLY A 64 -13.42 -4.31 -9.14
N CYS A 65 -12.29 -4.96 -8.83
CA CYS A 65 -11.10 -4.27 -8.38
C CYS A 65 -10.29 -3.71 -9.56
N GLU A 66 -9.82 -2.47 -9.42
CA GLU A 66 -8.95 -1.82 -10.41
C GLU A 66 -7.49 -2.15 -10.12
N PHE A 67 -7.04 -3.31 -10.59
CA PHE A 67 -5.63 -3.74 -10.49
C PHE A 67 -4.67 -2.66 -11.02
N ASP A 68 -5.03 -2.01 -12.12
CA ASP A 68 -4.25 -0.94 -12.71
C ASP A 68 -4.15 0.30 -11.80
N LEU A 69 -5.21 0.62 -11.07
CA LEU A 69 -5.19 1.72 -10.10
C LEU A 69 -4.24 1.40 -8.94
N LEU A 70 -4.31 0.21 -8.37
CA LEU A 70 -3.43 -0.22 -7.27
C LEU A 70 -1.96 -0.22 -7.71
N ARG A 71 -1.67 -0.82 -8.88
CA ARG A 71 -0.31 -0.85 -9.45
C ARG A 71 0.22 0.55 -9.75
N THR A 72 -0.60 1.41 -10.35
CA THR A 72 -0.23 2.80 -10.64
C THR A 72 0.02 3.58 -9.36
N THR A 73 -0.79 3.35 -8.34
CA THR A 73 -0.67 4.00 -7.03
C THR A 73 0.64 3.60 -6.34
N ALA A 74 0.94 2.30 -6.28
CA ALA A 74 2.20 1.82 -5.70
C ALA A 74 3.43 2.36 -6.45
N ASN A 75 3.40 2.40 -7.79
CA ASN A 75 4.47 2.99 -8.59
C ASN A 75 4.66 4.50 -8.32
N ARG A 76 3.55 5.24 -8.13
CA ARG A 76 3.63 6.68 -7.83
C ARG A 76 4.19 6.94 -6.44
N ILE A 77 3.87 6.12 -5.45
CA ILE A 77 4.41 6.24 -4.08
C ILE A 77 5.93 6.10 -4.08
N LYS A 78 6.48 5.17 -4.88
CA LYS A 78 7.94 5.01 -5.03
C LYS A 78 8.65 6.26 -5.56
N LEU A 79 7.94 7.12 -6.30
CA LEU A 79 8.47 8.39 -6.81
C LEU A 79 8.17 9.57 -5.90
N ALA A 80 7.40 9.37 -4.83
CA ALA A 80 6.99 10.43 -3.92
C ALA A 80 8.03 10.63 -2.82
N ILE A 81 8.18 11.89 -2.41
CA ILE A 81 8.94 12.28 -1.24
C ILE A 81 8.09 11.99 -0.01
N ASP A 82 8.64 11.21 0.93
CA ASP A 82 8.03 11.10 2.24
C ASP A 82 8.25 12.41 3.02
N ARG A 83 7.16 12.96 3.52
CA ARG A 83 7.17 14.24 4.24
C ARG A 83 7.45 14.08 5.74
N VAL A 84 7.41 12.84 6.25
CA VAL A 84 7.75 12.55 7.64
C VAL A 84 9.27 12.49 7.80
N ASP A 85 9.97 11.78 6.91
CA ASP A 85 11.43 11.66 6.91
C ASP A 85 12.11 12.58 5.88
N ALA A 86 11.79 13.89 5.91
CA ALA A 86 12.34 14.88 4.97
C ALA A 86 13.81 15.27 5.22
N ASP A 87 14.46 14.72 6.26
CA ASP A 87 15.87 14.99 6.58
C ASP A 87 16.82 14.03 5.84
N ALA A 88 17.88 14.62 5.27
CA ALA A 88 18.57 14.26 4.03
C ALA A 88 19.30 12.90 3.91
N ASP A 89 19.31 12.02 4.91
CA ASP A 89 20.19 10.84 4.89
C ASP A 89 19.45 9.50 4.73
N ALA A 90 18.11 9.49 4.85
CA ALA A 90 17.26 8.29 4.72
C ALA A 90 15.95 8.55 3.94
N GLU A 91 15.97 9.51 3.02
CA GLU A 91 14.81 10.04 2.27
C GLU A 91 13.86 8.93 1.80
N GLY A 92 12.72 8.76 2.50
CA GLY A 92 11.61 7.90 2.10
C GLY A 92 11.91 6.41 1.89
N ARG A 93 13.08 5.90 2.29
CA ARG A 93 13.52 4.53 2.00
C ARG A 93 12.49 3.50 2.44
N ALA A 94 12.01 3.60 3.68
CA ALA A 94 11.02 2.67 4.24
C ALA A 94 9.73 2.64 3.41
N VAL A 95 9.22 3.82 3.03
CA VAL A 95 8.02 3.95 2.19
C VAL A 95 8.23 3.31 0.82
N HIS A 96 9.40 3.49 0.22
CA HIS A 96 9.73 2.90 -1.08
C HIS A 96 9.88 1.37 -1.01
N VAL A 97 10.49 0.85 0.07
CA VAL A 97 10.63 -0.58 0.32
C VAL A 97 9.25 -1.24 0.48
N VAL A 98 8.39 -0.67 1.33
CA VAL A 98 7.02 -1.19 1.52
C VAL A 98 6.20 -1.07 0.23
N ALA A 99 6.38 -0.01 -0.55
CA ALA A 99 5.75 0.12 -1.87
C ALA A 99 6.21 -0.97 -2.84
N ASP A 100 7.48 -1.38 -2.82
CA ASP A 100 7.97 -2.50 -3.63
C ASP A 100 7.37 -3.83 -3.16
N VAL A 101 7.27 -4.09 -1.85
CA VAL A 101 6.56 -5.28 -1.33
C VAL A 101 5.11 -5.30 -1.81
N ALA A 102 4.41 -4.16 -1.75
CA ALA A 102 3.03 -4.06 -2.23
C ALA A 102 2.91 -4.38 -3.73
N ARG A 103 3.88 -3.95 -4.55
CA ARG A 103 3.92 -4.26 -5.98
C ARG A 103 4.10 -5.76 -6.24
N GLU A 104 4.98 -6.42 -5.52
CA GLU A 104 5.19 -7.86 -5.62
C GLU A 104 3.92 -8.62 -5.22
N VAL A 105 3.28 -8.23 -4.12
CA VAL A 105 2.00 -8.85 -3.70
C VAL A 105 0.91 -8.66 -4.76
N ILE A 106 0.80 -7.47 -5.36
CA ILE A 106 -0.17 -7.21 -6.43
C ILE A 106 0.15 -8.05 -7.68
N ALA A 107 1.42 -8.23 -8.02
CA ALA A 107 1.84 -8.98 -9.21
C ALA A 107 1.61 -10.51 -9.09
N LEU A 108 1.60 -11.04 -7.87
CA LEU A 108 1.35 -12.45 -7.57
C LEU A 108 -0.15 -12.81 -7.48
N ARG A 109 -1.05 -11.88 -7.81
CA ARG A 109 -2.51 -12.04 -7.73
C ARG A 109 -3.15 -11.95 -9.11
#